data_AF-A0A671PS97-F1
#
_entry.id   AF-A0A671PS97-F1
#
_cell.length_a   1.000
_cell.length_b   1.000
_cell.length_c   1.000
_cell.angle_alpha   90.00
_cell.angle_beta   90.00
_cell.angle_gamma   90.00
#
_symmetry.space_group_name_H-M   'P 1'
#
loop_
_entity.id
_entity.type
_entity.pdbx_description
1 polymer ?
#
loop_
_entity_poly.entity_id
_entity_poly.type
_entity_poly.pdbx_seq_one_letter_code
_entity_poly.pdbx_strand_id
1 'polypeptide(L)'
;MAFRRRNKSYPFFSQEFLIQNHADIVFSLVIFSLVGLMFETTAKTAVLFIQPQYNISTMSADGEVTLYHYGWKDCATVLFYLCITIILHAVVQEYVLDKVNRRLHLSKSKNTKFNESGQLCVFYLVSSLWSLYVIATEGFILHPSSLWENYPHVHLRFHVKFFYLTQLAYWFHTLPELYFQKVRKEEIPRQLQYVSLYLLHILAAYLLNLTRVGLVLLFLQYLSEMGFHLSRLFYFIDENHHKMFEMWSVGFVLTRMITLTLMFLAVGFGLVVLCLTRRLLVLFMVCFTQSWLLWKFFRFQLSRTRKMRLEQVARKRAAAKHQMQRTLKRDSVGHHENGLIKAENGTSPRLKKIKAP
;
A
#
# COMPACT_ATOMS: atom_id res chain seq x y z
N MET A 1 -0.88 27.66 23.63
CA MET A 1 0.52 27.46 24.07
C MET A 1 1.19 26.48 23.12
N ALA A 2 2.14 26.96 22.32
CA ALA A 2 2.85 26.14 21.34
C ALA A 2 3.71 25.07 22.04
N PHE A 3 3.46 23.80 21.74
CA PHE A 3 4.37 22.71 22.10
C PHE A 3 5.68 22.91 21.34
N ARG A 4 6.60 23.68 21.92
CA ARG A 4 7.99 23.74 21.48
C ARG A 4 8.55 22.31 21.66
N ARG A 5 8.66 21.55 20.55
CA ARG A 5 9.43 20.29 20.54
C ARG A 5 10.82 20.64 21.07
N ARG A 6 11.10 20.28 22.31
CA ARG A 6 12.44 20.35 22.88
C ARG A 6 13.28 19.40 22.03
N ASN A 7 14.23 19.92 21.25
CA ASN A 7 15.20 19.11 20.52
C ASN A 7 15.93 18.26 21.56
N LYS A 8 15.49 17.01 21.73
CA LYS A 8 16.20 16.04 22.54
C LYS A 8 17.46 15.73 21.76
N SER A 9 18.59 16.27 22.22
CA SER A 9 19.90 15.82 21.76
C SER A 9 20.06 14.40 22.27
N TYR A 10 20.06 13.44 21.34
CA TYR A 10 20.36 12.06 21.65
C TYR A 10 21.89 11.88 21.58
N PRO A 11 22.50 11.10 22.48
CA PRO A 11 23.92 10.78 22.37
C PRO A 11 24.23 10.20 20.99
N PHE A 12 25.36 10.61 20.42
CA PHE A 12 25.89 10.02 19.18
C PHE A 12 26.00 8.50 19.34
N PHE A 13 25.60 7.75 18.30
CA PHE A 13 25.51 6.27 18.29
C PHE A 13 24.47 5.62 19.21
N SER A 14 23.61 6.39 19.89
CA SER A 14 22.45 5.79 20.55
C SER A 14 21.46 5.23 19.53
N GLN A 15 20.71 4.19 19.91
CA GLN A 15 19.64 3.63 19.09
C GLN A 15 18.63 4.71 18.63
N GLU A 16 18.31 5.65 19.50
CA GLU A 16 17.40 6.75 19.20
C GLU A 16 18.00 7.74 18.19
N PHE A 17 19.30 8.01 18.25
CA PHE A 17 20.00 8.84 17.27
C PHE A 17 19.96 8.20 15.88
N LEU A 18 20.25 6.90 15.79
CA LEU A 18 20.24 6.17 14.51
C LEU A 18 18.84 6.15 13.90
N ILE A 19 17.81 5.89 14.70
CA ILE A 19 16.42 5.88 14.22
C ILE A 19 15.98 7.26 13.73
N GLN A 20 16.40 8.35 14.38
CA GLN A 20 15.98 9.69 13.98
C GLN A 20 16.70 10.21 12.74
N ASN A 21 17.98 9.87 12.59
CA ASN A 21 18.81 10.37 11.49
C ASN A 21 19.06 9.30 10.40
N HIS A 22 18.28 8.21 10.38
CA HIS A 22 18.51 7.09 9.46
C HIS A 22 18.52 7.55 7.99
N ALA A 23 17.61 8.45 7.60
CA ALA A 23 17.55 9.00 6.26
C ALA A 23 18.83 9.76 5.88
N ASP A 24 19.34 10.62 6.76
CA ASP A 24 20.57 11.40 6.53
C ASP A 24 21.83 10.53 6.53
N ILE A 25 21.89 9.52 7.40
CA ILE A 25 22.99 8.55 7.44
C ILE A 25 23.03 7.76 6.13
N VAL A 26 21.88 7.23 5.69
CA VAL A 26 21.77 6.47 4.45
C VAL A 26 22.01 7.35 3.23
N PHE A 27 21.53 8.61 3.24
CA PHE A 27 21.84 9.60 2.21
C PHE A 27 23.34 9.85 2.09
N SER A 28 24.04 9.97 3.22
CA SER A 28 25.51 10.12 3.23
C SER A 28 26.21 8.93 2.57
N LEU A 29 25.73 7.70 2.79
CA LEU A 29 26.27 6.49 2.13
C LEU A 29 26.04 6.50 0.62
N VAL A 30 24.87 6.99 0.17
CA VAL A 30 24.56 7.13 -1.25
C VAL A 30 25.48 8.18 -1.89
N ILE A 31 25.62 9.35 -1.28
CA ILE A 31 26.52 10.41 -1.76
C ILE A 31 27.97 9.90 -1.81
N PHE A 32 28.43 9.18 -0.79
CA PHE A 32 29.76 8.57 -0.80
C PHE A 32 29.96 7.63 -1.99
N SER A 33 28.96 6.79 -2.31
CA SER A 33 29.01 5.91 -3.47
C SER A 33 29.01 6.68 -4.79
N LEU A 34 28.27 7.79 -4.89
CA LEU A 34 28.24 8.67 -6.07
C LEU A 34 29.56 9.42 -6.26
N VAL A 35 30.17 9.93 -5.19
CA VAL A 35 31.52 10.53 -5.22
C VAL A 35 32.56 9.49 -5.66
N GLY A 36 32.37 8.22 -5.30
CA GLY A 36 33.18 7.12 -5.79
C GLY A 36 33.19 6.98 -7.32
N LEU A 37 32.20 7.51 -8.06
CA LEU A 37 32.23 7.55 -9.52
C LEU A 37 33.22 8.60 -10.08
N MET A 38 33.61 9.60 -9.28
CA MET A 38 34.47 10.69 -9.73
C MET A 38 35.95 10.29 -9.86
N PHE A 39 36.37 9.18 -9.24
CA PHE A 39 37.74 8.68 -9.30
C PHE A 39 37.80 7.35 -10.05
N GLU A 40 38.77 7.22 -10.97
CA GLU A 40 38.90 6.05 -11.85
C GLU A 40 39.05 4.73 -11.07
N THR A 41 39.77 4.74 -9.95
CA THR A 41 40.01 3.57 -9.11
C THR A 41 38.75 3.09 -8.39
N THR A 42 37.94 4.02 -7.86
CA THR A 42 36.70 3.69 -7.13
C THR A 42 35.50 3.53 -8.06
N ALA A 43 35.55 4.09 -9.28
CA ALA A 43 34.44 4.06 -10.23
C ALA A 43 34.02 2.62 -10.58
N LYS A 44 34.98 1.71 -10.76
CA LYS A 44 34.70 0.28 -11.05
C LYS A 44 33.86 -0.37 -9.95
N THR A 45 34.11 -0.03 -8.70
CA THR A 45 33.34 -0.52 -7.55
C THR A 45 32.00 0.21 -7.44
N ALA A 46 31.95 1.53 -7.62
CA ALA A 46 30.71 2.30 -7.54
C ALA A 46 29.69 1.89 -8.62
N VAL A 47 30.15 1.61 -9.85
CA VAL A 47 29.29 1.16 -10.96
C VAL A 47 28.58 -0.18 -10.64
N LEU A 48 29.23 -1.07 -9.89
CA LEU A 48 28.63 -2.34 -9.44
C LEU A 48 27.33 -2.12 -8.64
N PHE A 49 27.29 -1.06 -7.83
CA PHE A 49 26.15 -0.70 -7.01
C PHE A 49 25.09 0.08 -7.80
N ILE A 50 25.50 0.92 -8.75
CA ILE A 50 24.59 1.89 -9.38
C ILE A 50 23.90 1.32 -10.62
N GLN A 51 24.61 0.58 -11.46
CA GLN A 51 24.06 0.12 -12.75
C GLN A 51 23.61 -1.34 -12.69
N PRO A 52 22.57 -1.74 -13.45
CA PRO A 52 22.25 -3.15 -13.68
C PRO A 52 23.45 -3.89 -14.31
N GLN A 53 23.76 -5.07 -13.79
CA GLN A 53 24.97 -5.81 -14.16
C GLN A 53 24.71 -6.78 -15.33
N TYR A 54 25.74 -7.43 -15.86
CA TYR A 54 25.61 -8.47 -16.90
C TYR A 54 24.98 -7.97 -18.22
N ASN A 55 25.43 -6.82 -18.71
CA ASN A 55 25.06 -6.32 -20.02
C ASN A 55 25.77 -7.13 -21.13
N ILE A 56 25.03 -7.43 -22.19
CA ILE A 56 25.52 -8.04 -23.43
C ILE A 56 25.03 -7.17 -24.57
N SER A 57 25.98 -6.71 -25.38
CA SER A 57 25.69 -6.00 -26.62
C SER A 57 25.54 -6.99 -27.77
N THR A 58 24.37 -6.99 -28.42
CA THR A 58 24.10 -7.79 -29.62
C THR A 58 23.81 -6.86 -30.80
N MET A 59 24.43 -7.12 -31.95
CA MET A 59 24.13 -6.39 -33.18
C MET A 59 22.79 -6.86 -33.74
N SER A 60 21.85 -5.94 -33.92
CA SER A 60 20.58 -6.15 -34.60
C SER A 60 20.54 -5.38 -35.91
N ALA A 61 19.56 -5.66 -36.77
CA ALA A 61 19.37 -4.97 -38.05
C ALA A 61 19.16 -3.45 -37.87
N ASP A 62 18.62 -3.04 -36.72
CA ASP A 62 18.34 -1.65 -36.36
C ASP A 62 19.46 -0.99 -35.51
N GLY A 63 20.58 -1.68 -35.30
CA GLY A 63 21.73 -1.19 -34.53
C GLY A 63 22.10 -2.06 -33.31
N GLU A 64 23.00 -1.54 -32.48
CA GLU A 64 23.45 -2.22 -31.26
C GLU A 64 22.34 -2.22 -30.20
N VAL A 65 21.91 -3.42 -29.78
CA VAL A 65 20.93 -3.60 -28.71
C VAL A 65 21.64 -4.17 -27.48
N THR A 66 21.55 -3.45 -26.37
CA THR A 66 22.07 -3.91 -25.07
C THR A 66 21.00 -4.68 -24.31
N LEU A 67 21.28 -5.95 -24.03
CA LEU A 67 20.45 -6.87 -23.24
C LEU A 67 21.15 -7.25 -21.94
N TYR A 68 20.41 -7.82 -21.00
CA TYR A 68 20.90 -8.13 -19.66
C TYR A 68 20.48 -9.51 -19.20
N HIS A 69 21.35 -10.20 -18.47
CA HIS A 69 21.01 -11.41 -17.72
C HIS A 69 20.89 -11.12 -16.23
N TYR A 70 20.24 -12.00 -15.46
CA TYR A 70 20.33 -11.94 -14.00
C TYR A 70 21.66 -12.51 -13.52
N GLY A 71 22.13 -12.08 -12.35
CA GLY A 71 23.22 -12.75 -11.65
C GLY A 71 23.50 -12.19 -10.27
N TRP A 72 24.43 -12.80 -9.54
CA TRP A 72 24.68 -12.49 -8.13
C TRP A 72 25.12 -11.04 -7.87
N LYS A 73 25.79 -10.41 -8.83
CA LYS A 73 26.19 -8.99 -8.71
C LYS A 73 24.98 -8.05 -8.60
N ASP A 74 23.80 -8.47 -9.04
CA ASP A 74 22.58 -7.69 -8.88
C ASP A 74 22.20 -7.48 -7.40
N CYS A 75 22.70 -8.31 -6.47
CA CYS A 75 22.52 -8.09 -5.03
C CYS A 75 23.15 -6.78 -4.57
N ALA A 76 24.30 -6.38 -5.13
CA ALA A 76 24.93 -5.09 -4.82
C ALA A 76 24.06 -3.94 -5.34
N THR A 77 23.51 -4.07 -6.54
CA THR A 77 22.56 -3.11 -7.10
C THR A 77 21.30 -2.99 -6.24
N VAL A 78 20.69 -4.11 -5.86
CA VAL A 78 19.51 -4.13 -4.96
C VAL A 78 19.82 -3.46 -3.62
N LEU A 79 21.01 -3.68 -3.05
CA LEU A 79 21.43 -3.04 -1.79
C LEU A 79 21.55 -1.51 -1.94
N PHE A 80 22.12 -1.03 -3.04
CA PHE A 80 22.21 0.40 -3.31
C PHE A 80 20.83 1.04 -3.47
N TYR A 81 19.94 0.43 -4.26
CA TYR A 81 18.59 0.93 -4.43
C TYR A 81 17.74 0.78 -3.17
N LEU A 82 18.08 -0.15 -2.26
CA LEU A 82 17.47 -0.24 -0.93
C LEU A 82 17.79 1.03 -0.11
N CYS A 83 19.02 1.53 -0.17
CA CYS A 83 19.37 2.81 0.44
C CYS A 83 18.56 3.97 -0.14
N ILE A 84 18.39 4.00 -1.48
CA ILE A 84 17.56 5.00 -2.15
C ILE A 84 16.10 4.92 -1.69
N THR A 85 15.53 3.72 -1.59
CA THR A 85 14.13 3.56 -1.15
C THR A 85 13.92 3.95 0.32
N ILE A 86 14.90 3.74 1.21
CA ILE A 86 14.85 4.29 2.58
C ILE A 86 14.74 5.82 2.56
N ILE A 87 15.57 6.50 1.76
CA ILE A 87 15.55 7.96 1.65
C ILE A 87 14.20 8.43 1.08
N LEU A 88 13.71 7.81 0.00
CA LEU A 88 12.42 8.15 -0.60
C LEU A 88 11.27 7.94 0.39
N HIS A 89 11.28 6.85 1.15
CA HIS A 89 10.26 6.58 2.16
C HIS A 89 10.24 7.67 3.24
N ALA A 90 11.41 8.10 3.72
CA ALA A 90 11.53 9.20 4.69
C ALA A 90 11.02 10.53 4.11
N VAL A 91 11.36 10.84 2.85
CA VAL A 91 10.88 12.04 2.15
C VAL A 91 9.35 12.03 2.02
N VAL A 92 8.75 10.92 1.58
CA VAL A 92 7.29 10.78 1.49
C VAL A 92 6.65 10.91 2.88
N GLN A 93 7.27 10.36 3.91
CA GLN A 93 6.78 10.45 5.29
C GLN A 93 6.73 11.91 5.76
N GLU A 94 7.84 12.63 5.64
CA GLU A 94 8.00 13.98 6.19
C GLU A 94 7.21 15.04 5.39
N TYR A 95 7.36 15.03 4.06
CA TYR A 95 6.86 16.10 3.20
C TYR A 95 5.41 15.89 2.76
N VAL A 96 4.95 14.63 2.66
CA VAL A 96 3.59 14.31 2.22
C VAL A 96 2.73 13.91 3.42
N LEU A 97 3.02 12.75 4.04
CA LEU A 97 2.10 12.13 4.99
C LEU A 97 1.98 12.92 6.29
N ASP A 98 3.09 13.36 6.87
CA ASP A 98 3.08 14.16 8.09
C ASP A 98 2.42 15.53 7.86
N LYS A 99 2.52 16.10 6.66
CA LYS A 99 1.82 17.34 6.31
C LYS A 99 0.32 17.14 6.25
N VAL A 100 -0.15 16.03 5.69
CA VAL A 100 -1.57 15.67 5.64
C VAL A 100 -2.11 15.35 7.03
N ASN A 101 -1.39 14.56 7.83
CA ASN A 101 -1.79 14.21 9.20
C ASN A 101 -1.97 15.42 10.11
N ARG A 102 -1.09 16.42 9.98
CA ARG A 102 -1.21 17.69 10.72
C ARG A 102 -2.50 18.44 10.41
N ARG A 103 -3.09 18.25 9.21
CA ARG A 103 -4.37 18.85 8.81
C ARG A 103 -5.58 18.02 9.22
N LEU A 104 -5.48 16.69 9.19
CA LEU A 104 -6.61 15.78 9.43
C LEU A 104 -6.90 15.50 10.92
N HIS A 105 -6.00 15.88 11.84
CA HIS A 105 -6.18 15.71 13.30
C HIS A 105 -6.66 14.30 13.72
N LEU A 106 -6.13 13.26 13.05
CA LEU A 106 -6.51 11.87 13.30
C LEU A 106 -6.02 11.38 14.68
N SER A 107 -6.78 10.45 15.29
CA SER A 107 -6.34 9.78 16.51
C SER A 107 -5.04 9.01 16.28
N LYS A 108 -4.23 8.77 17.34
CA LYS A 108 -2.92 8.09 17.23
C LYS A 108 -3.00 6.75 16.47
N SER A 109 -4.03 5.95 16.75
CA SER A 109 -4.26 4.65 16.09
C SER A 109 -4.67 4.80 14.62
N LYS A 110 -5.53 5.78 14.29
CA LYS A 110 -5.90 6.07 12.88
C LYS A 110 -4.70 6.61 12.11
N ASN A 111 -3.88 7.47 12.73
CA ASN A 111 -2.70 8.09 12.12
C ASN A 111 -1.64 7.04 11.72
N THR A 112 -1.26 6.09 12.60
CA THR A 112 -0.33 5.00 12.23
C THR A 112 -0.83 4.20 11.02
N LYS A 113 -2.14 3.89 11.00
CA LYS A 113 -2.79 3.18 9.90
C LYS A 113 -2.89 4.00 8.61
N PHE A 114 -3.02 5.32 8.73
CA PHE A 114 -3.02 6.27 7.62
C PHE A 114 -1.62 6.32 7.00
N ASN A 115 -0.57 6.41 7.81
CA ASN A 115 0.82 6.41 7.34
C ASN A 115 1.21 5.14 6.61
N GLU A 116 0.95 3.96 7.19
CA GLU A 116 1.18 2.67 6.54
C GLU A 116 0.46 2.61 5.18
N SER A 117 -0.80 3.04 5.14
CA SER A 117 -1.59 3.06 3.90
C SER A 117 -1.11 4.10 2.89
N GLY A 118 -0.63 5.24 3.37
CA GLY A 118 -0.11 6.34 2.56
C GLY A 118 1.17 5.96 1.83
N GLN A 119 2.14 5.40 2.56
CA GLN A 119 3.39 4.90 1.98
C GLN A 119 3.14 3.85 0.91
N LEU A 120 2.32 2.84 1.24
CA LEU A 120 1.97 1.79 0.30
C LEU A 120 1.20 2.32 -0.91
N CYS A 121 0.29 3.29 -0.73
CA CYS A 121 -0.45 3.90 -1.85
C CYS A 121 0.49 4.63 -2.82
N VAL A 122 1.47 5.39 -2.31
CA VAL A 122 2.45 6.09 -3.15
C VAL A 122 3.30 5.09 -3.93
N PHE A 123 3.83 4.07 -3.25
CA PHE A 123 4.59 3.01 -3.89
C PHE A 123 3.79 2.30 -4.99
N TYR A 124 2.58 1.83 -4.68
CA TYR A 124 1.77 1.11 -5.65
C TYR A 124 1.38 1.98 -6.84
N LEU A 125 1.10 3.26 -6.64
CA LEU A 125 0.83 4.18 -7.74
C LEU A 125 2.02 4.28 -8.69
N VAL A 126 3.21 4.57 -8.15
CA VAL A 126 4.43 4.71 -8.96
C VAL A 126 4.77 3.39 -9.66
N SER A 127 4.73 2.27 -8.94
CA SER A 127 5.06 0.95 -9.49
C SER A 127 4.03 0.45 -10.51
N SER A 128 2.74 0.74 -10.33
CA SER A 128 1.71 0.42 -11.32
C SER A 128 1.85 1.25 -12.59
N LEU A 129 2.15 2.55 -12.48
CA LEU A 129 2.39 3.40 -13.66
C LEU A 129 3.66 2.97 -14.41
N TRP A 130 4.74 2.65 -13.69
CA TRP A 130 5.98 2.19 -14.31
C TRP A 130 5.81 0.81 -14.97
N SER A 131 5.18 -0.15 -14.30
CA SER A 131 4.92 -1.46 -14.92
C SER A 131 3.98 -1.36 -16.11
N LEU A 132 2.96 -0.49 -16.07
CA LEU A 132 2.10 -0.21 -17.23
C LEU A 132 2.91 0.37 -18.40
N TYR A 133 3.81 1.32 -18.13
CA TYR A 133 4.71 1.87 -19.15
C TYR A 133 5.55 0.76 -19.81
N VAL A 134 6.20 -0.09 -19.02
CA VAL A 134 7.00 -1.21 -19.55
C VAL A 134 6.15 -2.19 -20.36
N ILE A 135 4.98 -2.56 -19.84
CA ILE A 135 4.02 -3.45 -20.52
C ILE A 135 3.59 -2.87 -21.88
N ALA A 136 3.35 -1.57 -21.94
CA ALA A 136 2.97 -0.87 -23.16
C ALA A 136 4.13 -0.80 -24.16
N THR A 137 5.34 -0.46 -23.70
CA THR A 137 6.54 -0.39 -24.54
C THR A 137 6.91 -1.74 -25.15
N GLU A 138 6.76 -2.83 -24.40
CA GLU A 138 7.04 -4.18 -24.91
C GLU A 138 5.87 -4.81 -25.69
N GLY A 139 4.72 -4.13 -25.79
CA GLY A 139 3.57 -4.60 -26.58
C GLY A 139 2.82 -5.80 -26.00
N PHE A 140 3.00 -6.12 -24.71
CA PHE A 140 2.43 -7.33 -24.09
C PHE A 140 0.90 -7.35 -24.04
N ILE A 141 0.23 -6.19 -24.08
CA ILE A 141 -1.24 -6.09 -24.09
C ILE A 141 -1.81 -6.53 -25.43
N LEU A 142 -1.14 -6.19 -26.53
CA LEU A 142 -1.63 -6.45 -27.89
C LEU A 142 -1.39 -7.90 -28.33
N HIS A 143 -0.32 -8.52 -27.81
CA HIS A 143 0.04 -9.90 -28.11
C HIS A 143 0.21 -10.72 -26.81
N PRO A 144 -0.88 -11.16 -26.15
CA PRO A 144 -0.79 -11.87 -24.88
C PRO A 144 0.00 -13.19 -24.94
N SER A 145 0.06 -13.86 -26.10
CA SER A 145 0.86 -15.07 -26.28
C SER A 145 2.37 -14.82 -26.14
N SER A 146 2.84 -13.61 -26.47
CA SER A 146 4.24 -13.18 -26.32
C SER A 146 4.75 -13.24 -24.87
N LEU A 147 3.82 -13.28 -23.89
CA LEU A 147 4.15 -13.43 -22.48
C LEU A 147 4.86 -14.73 -22.17
N TRP A 148 4.61 -15.78 -22.95
CA TRP A 148 5.17 -17.11 -22.73
C TRP A 148 5.80 -17.76 -23.96
N GLU A 149 5.60 -17.20 -25.15
CA GLU A 149 6.36 -17.59 -26.33
C GLU A 149 7.87 -17.42 -26.10
N ASN A 150 8.65 -18.36 -26.63
CA ASN A 150 10.12 -18.38 -26.54
C ASN A 150 10.65 -18.35 -25.09
N TYR A 151 9.86 -18.81 -24.13
CA TYR A 151 10.34 -19.05 -22.77
C TYR A 151 11.43 -20.15 -22.78
N PRO A 152 12.56 -20.00 -22.07
CA PRO A 152 12.87 -18.96 -21.08
C PRO A 152 13.36 -17.63 -21.66
N HIS A 153 12.87 -16.51 -21.10
CA HIS A 153 13.27 -15.15 -21.49
C HIS A 153 14.59 -14.74 -20.81
N VAL A 154 15.69 -15.40 -21.20
CA VAL A 154 17.00 -15.22 -20.55
C VAL A 154 17.54 -13.79 -20.72
N HIS A 155 17.24 -13.15 -21.85
CA HIS A 155 17.70 -11.80 -22.16
C HIS A 155 16.63 -10.77 -21.79
N LEU A 156 16.98 -9.84 -20.92
CA LEU A 156 16.13 -8.77 -20.41
C LEU A 156 16.55 -7.43 -20.99
N ARG A 157 15.59 -6.59 -21.36
CA ARG A 157 15.88 -5.17 -21.61
C ARG A 157 16.20 -4.45 -20.30
N PHE A 158 16.97 -3.37 -20.41
CA PHE A 158 17.36 -2.53 -19.26
C PHE A 158 16.18 -2.21 -18.36
N HIS A 159 15.09 -1.65 -18.91
CA HIS A 159 13.95 -1.18 -18.12
C HIS A 159 13.21 -2.33 -17.40
N VAL A 160 13.17 -3.54 -17.98
CA VAL A 160 12.57 -4.73 -17.33
C VAL A 160 13.45 -5.15 -16.17
N LYS A 161 14.76 -5.33 -16.41
CA LYS A 161 15.69 -5.73 -15.34
C LYS A 161 15.68 -4.71 -14.22
N PHE A 162 15.80 -3.43 -14.56
CA PHE A 162 15.84 -2.34 -13.60
C PHE A 162 14.57 -2.23 -12.76
N PHE A 163 13.40 -2.46 -13.39
CA PHE A 163 12.14 -2.56 -12.66
C PHE A 163 12.19 -3.64 -11.58
N TYR A 164 12.59 -4.87 -11.91
CA TYR A 164 12.66 -5.98 -10.96
C TYR A 164 13.64 -5.72 -9.80
N LEU A 165 14.84 -5.19 -10.10
CA LEU A 165 15.83 -4.85 -9.06
C LEU A 165 15.28 -3.78 -8.11
N THR A 166 14.57 -2.79 -8.64
CA THR A 166 13.95 -1.74 -7.82
C THR A 166 12.78 -2.28 -6.99
N GLN A 167 11.97 -3.19 -7.53
CA GLN A 167 10.90 -3.83 -6.75
C GLN A 167 11.48 -4.66 -5.59
N LEU A 168 12.55 -5.43 -5.84
CA LEU A 168 13.26 -6.15 -4.78
C LEU A 168 13.80 -5.19 -3.73
N ALA A 169 14.49 -4.13 -4.16
CA ALA A 169 15.03 -3.11 -3.26
C ALA A 169 13.94 -2.48 -2.38
N TYR A 170 12.77 -2.17 -2.93
CA TYR A 170 11.64 -1.71 -2.14
C TYR A 170 11.19 -2.78 -1.14
N TRP A 171 10.92 -4.02 -1.54
CA TRP A 171 10.44 -4.99 -0.55
C TRP A 171 11.48 -5.32 0.52
N PHE A 172 12.78 -5.27 0.21
CA PHE A 172 13.83 -5.38 1.22
C PHE A 172 13.93 -4.16 2.14
N HIS A 173 13.69 -2.92 1.66
CA HIS A 173 13.71 -1.72 2.49
C HIS A 173 12.71 -1.79 3.65
N THR A 174 11.61 -2.51 3.45
CA THR A 174 10.58 -2.63 4.49
C THR A 174 11.11 -3.29 5.77
N LEU A 175 12.14 -4.15 5.67
CA LEU A 175 12.72 -4.87 6.82
C LEU A 175 13.40 -3.94 7.82
N PRO A 176 14.40 -3.10 7.45
CA PRO A 176 14.95 -2.10 8.36
C PRO A 176 13.90 -1.04 8.74
N GLU A 177 12.93 -0.74 7.87
CA GLU A 177 11.86 0.22 8.18
C GLU A 177 10.98 -0.27 9.35
N LEU A 178 10.76 -1.58 9.50
CA LEU A 178 10.05 -2.12 10.68
C LEU A 178 10.74 -1.71 11.99
N TYR A 179 12.07 -1.66 11.96
CA TYR A 179 12.89 -1.24 13.09
C TYR A 179 12.86 0.28 13.28
N PHE A 180 13.04 1.06 12.20
CA PHE A 180 13.00 2.53 12.26
C PHE A 180 11.65 3.07 12.74
N GLN A 181 10.55 2.45 12.33
CA GLN A 181 9.19 2.83 12.77
C GLN A 181 8.83 2.35 14.17
N LYS A 182 9.68 1.53 14.81
CA LYS A 182 9.39 0.88 16.10
C LYS A 182 8.04 0.16 16.08
N VAL A 183 7.80 -0.65 15.05
CA VAL A 183 6.55 -1.41 14.91
C VAL A 183 6.35 -2.31 16.12
N ARG A 184 5.10 -2.41 16.59
CA ARG A 184 4.74 -3.26 17.73
C ARG A 184 5.10 -4.72 17.43
N LYS A 185 5.70 -5.42 18.39
CA LYS A 185 6.13 -6.82 18.23
C LYS A 185 5.01 -7.75 17.73
N GLU A 186 3.78 -7.50 18.12
CA GLU A 186 2.59 -8.25 17.69
C GLU A 186 2.27 -8.10 16.19
N GLU A 187 2.69 -7.00 15.56
CA GLU A 187 2.43 -6.72 14.14
C GLU A 187 3.54 -7.19 13.22
N ILE A 188 4.76 -7.38 13.75
CA ILE A 188 5.94 -7.79 12.98
C ILE A 188 5.69 -9.09 12.20
N PRO A 189 5.15 -10.19 12.78
CA PRO A 189 4.95 -11.44 12.04
C PRO A 189 4.02 -11.26 10.83
N ARG A 190 2.96 -10.45 10.99
CA ARG A 190 2.02 -10.14 9.90
C ARG A 190 2.70 -9.40 8.76
N GLN A 191 3.53 -8.42 9.09
CA GLN A 191 4.26 -7.63 8.09
C GLN A 191 5.36 -8.44 7.42
N LEU A 192 6.13 -9.24 8.17
CA LEU A 192 7.13 -10.14 7.62
C LEU A 192 6.50 -11.17 6.67
N GLN A 193 5.37 -11.78 7.03
CA GLN A 193 4.66 -12.69 6.13
C GLN A 193 4.32 -12.00 4.80
N TYR A 194 3.83 -10.77 4.87
CA TYR A 194 3.47 -9.97 3.69
C TYR A 194 4.68 -9.65 2.81
N VAL A 195 5.77 -9.17 3.42
CA VAL A 195 7.04 -8.84 2.75
C VAL A 195 7.65 -10.07 2.09
N SER A 196 7.70 -11.20 2.82
CA SER A 196 8.22 -12.46 2.30
C SER A 196 7.44 -12.97 1.10
N LEU A 197 6.11 -12.79 1.07
CA LEU A 197 5.31 -13.18 -0.09
C LEU A 197 5.69 -12.38 -1.35
N TYR A 198 5.88 -11.06 -1.24
CA TYR A 198 6.33 -10.27 -2.40
C TYR A 198 7.73 -10.63 -2.84
N LEU A 199 8.69 -10.70 -1.91
CA LEU A 199 10.06 -11.09 -2.22
C LEU A 199 10.10 -12.45 -2.92
N LEU A 200 9.36 -13.44 -2.40
CA LEU A 200 9.29 -14.77 -2.98
C LEU A 200 8.75 -14.74 -4.43
N HIS A 201 7.66 -14.02 -4.71
CA HIS A 201 7.07 -13.97 -6.07
C HIS A 201 7.95 -13.18 -7.05
N ILE A 202 8.54 -12.07 -6.61
CA ILE A 202 9.43 -11.24 -7.45
C ILE A 202 10.72 -12.02 -7.75
N LEU A 203 11.34 -12.66 -6.74
CA LEU A 203 12.52 -13.49 -6.94
C LEU A 203 12.21 -14.72 -7.81
N ALA A 204 11.08 -15.39 -7.59
CA ALA A 204 10.69 -16.53 -8.43
C ALA A 204 10.51 -16.10 -9.89
N ALA A 205 9.84 -14.97 -10.15
CA ALA A 205 9.68 -14.45 -11.50
C ALA A 205 11.03 -14.07 -12.14
N TYR A 206 11.93 -13.47 -11.36
CA TYR A 206 13.24 -13.02 -11.83
C TYR A 206 14.20 -14.19 -12.11
N LEU A 207 14.37 -15.11 -11.15
CA LEU A 207 15.33 -16.21 -11.23
C LEU A 207 14.88 -17.34 -12.17
N LEU A 208 13.57 -17.53 -12.34
CA LEU A 208 13.02 -18.50 -13.29
C LEU A 208 12.83 -17.91 -14.70
N ASN A 209 13.29 -16.68 -14.98
CA ASN A 209 13.10 -16.00 -16.27
C ASN A 209 11.63 -15.90 -16.70
N LEU A 210 10.70 -15.80 -15.74
CA LEU A 210 9.26 -15.59 -15.96
C LEU A 210 8.92 -14.09 -15.94
N THR A 211 9.86 -13.26 -16.39
CA THR A 211 9.83 -11.81 -16.15
C THR A 211 8.68 -11.12 -16.85
N ARG A 212 8.28 -11.57 -18.05
CA ARG A 212 7.14 -11.01 -18.81
C ARG A 212 5.81 -11.27 -18.11
N VAL A 213 5.51 -12.53 -17.78
CA VAL A 213 4.31 -12.92 -17.02
C VAL A 213 4.33 -12.25 -15.65
N GLY A 214 5.45 -12.33 -14.94
CA GLY A 214 5.61 -11.75 -13.61
C GLY A 214 5.37 -10.23 -13.60
N LEU A 215 5.76 -9.52 -14.66
CA LEU A 215 5.55 -8.07 -14.77
C LEU A 215 4.04 -7.73 -14.84
N VAL A 216 3.29 -8.46 -15.67
CA VAL A 216 1.83 -8.28 -15.77
C VAL A 216 1.15 -8.65 -14.45
N LEU A 217 1.58 -9.72 -13.81
CA LEU A 217 1.02 -10.12 -12.51
C LEU A 217 1.32 -9.11 -11.40
N LEU A 218 2.53 -8.55 -11.37
CA LEU A 218 2.89 -7.48 -10.45
C LEU A 218 2.08 -6.22 -10.71
N PHE A 219 1.89 -5.81 -11.97
CA PHE A 219 1.03 -4.69 -12.34
C PHE A 219 -0.40 -4.88 -11.81
N LEU A 220 -1.00 -6.02 -12.10
CA LEU A 220 -2.35 -6.38 -11.65
C LEU A 220 -2.45 -6.38 -10.11
N GLN A 221 -1.49 -7.00 -9.43
CA GLN A 221 -1.42 -7.02 -7.98
C GLN A 221 -1.30 -5.61 -7.39
N TYR A 222 -0.38 -4.80 -7.88
CA TYR A 222 -0.16 -3.44 -7.38
C TYR A 222 -1.34 -2.52 -7.65
N LEU A 223 -2.00 -2.63 -8.81
CA LEU A 223 -3.18 -1.84 -9.12
C LEU A 223 -4.33 -2.15 -8.15
N SER A 224 -4.52 -3.44 -7.82
CA SER A 224 -5.54 -3.86 -6.87
C SER A 224 -5.24 -3.39 -5.43
N GLU A 225 -4.00 -3.48 -4.97
CA GLU A 225 -3.59 -3.01 -3.64
C GLU A 225 -3.61 -1.48 -3.54
N MET A 226 -3.25 -0.76 -4.61
CA MET A 226 -3.40 0.69 -4.70
C MET A 226 -4.85 1.09 -4.46
N GLY A 227 -5.81 0.43 -5.13
CA GLY A 227 -7.24 0.68 -4.95
C GLY A 227 -7.69 0.47 -3.50
N PHE A 228 -7.16 -0.54 -2.81
CA PHE A 228 -7.45 -0.79 -1.39
C PHE A 228 -6.94 0.34 -0.51
N HIS A 229 -5.66 0.70 -0.66
CA HIS A 229 -5.00 1.70 0.15
C HIS A 229 -5.58 3.10 -0.11
N LEU A 230 -5.91 3.41 -1.36
CA LEU A 230 -6.59 4.64 -1.73
C LEU A 230 -7.97 4.73 -1.07
N SER A 231 -8.78 3.67 -1.16
CA SER A 231 -10.10 3.61 -0.50
C SER A 231 -9.99 3.79 1.02
N ARG A 232 -8.95 3.21 1.63
CA ARG A 232 -8.68 3.33 3.07
C ARG A 232 -8.27 4.75 3.48
N LEU A 233 -7.46 5.44 2.66
CA LEU A 233 -7.07 6.83 2.90
C LEU A 233 -8.28 7.77 2.83
N PHE A 234 -9.13 7.65 1.80
CA PHE A 234 -10.35 8.45 1.68
C PHE A 234 -11.33 8.19 2.82
N TYR A 235 -11.48 6.93 3.24
CA TYR A 235 -12.31 6.59 4.40
C TYR A 235 -11.82 7.22 5.71
N PHE A 236 -10.51 7.44 5.87
CA PHE A 236 -9.98 8.15 7.03
C PHE A 236 -10.19 9.67 6.98
N ILE A 237 -10.33 10.24 5.78
CA ILE A 237 -10.65 11.66 5.58
C ILE A 237 -12.14 11.90 5.84
N ASP A 238 -13.00 11.08 5.23
CA ASP A 238 -14.43 11.15 5.43
C ASP A 238 -15.04 9.74 5.34
N GLU A 239 -15.68 9.35 6.45
CA GLU A 239 -16.25 8.02 6.65
C GLU A 239 -17.41 7.71 5.67
N ASN A 240 -17.98 8.72 5.00
CA ASN A 240 -19.05 8.54 4.01
C ASN A 240 -18.59 7.91 2.68
N HIS A 241 -17.28 7.78 2.43
CA HIS A 241 -16.71 7.25 1.18
C HIS A 241 -16.76 5.71 1.05
N HIS A 242 -17.81 5.06 1.56
CA HIS A 242 -17.96 3.61 1.52
C HIS A 242 -17.96 3.00 0.10
N LYS A 243 -18.42 3.78 -0.89
CA LYS A 243 -18.48 3.38 -2.31
C LYS A 243 -17.10 3.03 -2.88
N MET A 244 -16.01 3.65 -2.40
CA MET A 244 -14.67 3.36 -2.91
C MET A 244 -14.23 1.93 -2.60
N PHE A 245 -14.56 1.44 -1.41
CA PHE A 245 -14.30 0.04 -1.07
C PHE A 245 -15.15 -0.94 -1.91
N GLU A 246 -16.36 -0.56 -2.33
CA GLU A 246 -17.17 -1.40 -3.23
C GLU A 246 -16.54 -1.48 -4.62
N MET A 247 -16.12 -0.35 -5.19
CA MET A 247 -15.39 -0.31 -6.47
C MET A 247 -14.10 -1.15 -6.39
N TRP A 248 -13.32 -0.99 -5.32
CA TRP A 248 -12.15 -1.82 -5.07
C TRP A 248 -12.50 -3.30 -4.97
N SER A 249 -13.62 -3.65 -4.31
CA SER A 249 -14.01 -5.05 -4.14
C SER A 249 -14.26 -5.75 -5.47
N VAL A 250 -14.93 -5.06 -6.40
CA VAL A 250 -15.14 -5.56 -7.77
C VAL A 250 -13.81 -5.70 -8.50
N GLY A 251 -12.98 -4.65 -8.48
CA GLY A 251 -11.67 -4.66 -9.11
C GLY A 251 -10.75 -5.76 -8.56
N PHE A 252 -10.78 -6.01 -7.25
CA PHE A 252 -10.03 -7.07 -6.59
C PHE A 252 -10.39 -8.45 -7.15
N VAL A 253 -11.68 -8.78 -7.21
CA VAL A 253 -12.15 -10.08 -7.74
C VAL A 253 -11.75 -10.25 -9.21
N LEU A 254 -11.95 -9.23 -10.04
CA LEU A 254 -11.53 -9.25 -11.45
C LEU A 254 -10.02 -9.49 -11.58
N THR A 255 -9.22 -8.81 -10.77
CA THR A 255 -7.76 -8.99 -10.75
C THR A 255 -7.38 -10.43 -10.42
N ARG A 256 -8.05 -11.07 -9.45
CA ARG A 256 -7.78 -12.47 -9.09
C ARG A 256 -8.13 -13.44 -10.22
N MET A 257 -9.27 -13.23 -10.87
CA MET A 257 -9.70 -14.04 -12.01
C MET A 257 -8.67 -13.95 -13.15
N ILE A 258 -8.29 -12.73 -13.55
CA ILE A 258 -7.29 -12.51 -14.60
C ILE A 258 -5.95 -13.14 -14.22
N THR A 259 -5.50 -12.96 -12.97
CA THR A 259 -4.25 -13.54 -12.48
C THR A 259 -4.23 -15.07 -12.58
N LEU A 260 -5.30 -15.73 -12.13
CA LEU A 260 -5.41 -17.19 -12.18
C LEU A 260 -5.48 -17.70 -13.63
N THR A 261 -6.24 -17.04 -14.49
CA THR A 261 -6.32 -17.38 -15.92
C THR A 261 -4.95 -17.24 -16.59
N LEU A 262 -4.25 -16.11 -16.39
CA LEU A 262 -2.91 -15.89 -16.96
C LEU A 262 -1.91 -16.93 -16.47
N MET A 263 -1.94 -17.28 -15.18
CA MET A 263 -1.05 -18.30 -14.63
C MET A 263 -1.33 -19.70 -15.18
N PHE A 264 -2.60 -20.05 -15.33
CA PHE A 264 -2.97 -21.33 -15.93
C PHE A 264 -2.49 -21.42 -17.39
N LEU A 265 -2.69 -20.35 -18.18
CA LEU A 265 -2.21 -20.27 -19.57
C LEU A 265 -0.68 -20.31 -19.64
N ALA A 266 0.01 -19.50 -18.83
CA ALA A 266 1.47 -19.46 -18.80
C ALA A 266 2.06 -20.84 -18.43
N VAL A 267 1.55 -21.50 -17.39
CA VAL A 267 2.02 -22.82 -16.97
C VAL A 267 1.67 -23.90 -17.99
N GLY A 268 0.48 -23.84 -18.59
CA GLY A 268 -0.01 -24.81 -19.57
C GLY A 268 0.77 -24.78 -20.88
N PHE A 269 0.91 -23.59 -21.47
CA PHE A 269 1.49 -23.40 -22.81
C PHE A 269 2.95 -22.95 -22.79
N GLY A 270 3.37 -22.18 -21.79
CA GLY A 270 4.66 -21.50 -21.75
C GLY A 270 5.81 -22.27 -21.12
N LEU A 271 5.54 -22.83 -19.94
CA LEU A 271 6.60 -23.42 -19.11
C LEU A 271 6.94 -24.87 -19.50
N VAL A 272 6.64 -25.31 -20.72
CA VAL A 272 6.85 -26.71 -21.16
C VAL A 272 8.30 -27.18 -21.05
N VAL A 273 9.25 -26.25 -21.14
CA VAL A 273 10.70 -26.49 -21.00
C VAL A 273 11.09 -26.81 -19.55
N LEU A 274 10.31 -26.37 -18.55
CA LEU A 274 10.56 -26.73 -17.16
C LEU A 274 10.05 -28.15 -16.87
N CYS A 275 10.79 -28.87 -16.01
CA CYS A 275 10.34 -30.16 -15.49
C CYS A 275 8.95 -30.03 -14.85
N LEU A 276 8.12 -31.07 -14.98
CA LEU A 276 6.75 -31.10 -14.45
C LEU A 276 6.68 -30.65 -12.98
N THR A 277 7.61 -31.11 -12.14
CA THR A 277 7.70 -30.72 -10.73
C THR A 277 7.83 -29.21 -10.53
N ARG A 278 8.67 -28.54 -11.34
CA ARG A 278 8.88 -27.08 -11.25
C ARG A 278 7.65 -26.32 -11.72
N ARG A 279 6.99 -26.79 -12.78
CA ARG A 279 5.73 -26.22 -13.28
C ARG A 279 4.61 -26.29 -12.24
N LEU A 280 4.44 -27.46 -11.62
CA LEU A 280 3.45 -27.68 -10.57
C LEU A 280 3.78 -26.87 -9.31
N LEU A 281 5.06 -26.71 -8.97
CA LEU A 281 5.49 -25.88 -7.85
C LEU A 281 5.12 -24.39 -8.05
N VAL A 282 5.42 -23.83 -9.23
CA VAL A 282 5.06 -22.44 -9.57
C VAL A 282 3.54 -22.25 -9.52
N LEU A 283 2.78 -23.18 -10.12
CA LEU A 283 1.32 -23.14 -10.09
C LEU A 283 0.78 -23.24 -8.66
N PHE A 284 1.27 -24.19 -7.87
CA PHE A 284 0.87 -24.36 -6.47
C PHE A 284 1.15 -23.11 -5.65
N MET A 285 2.35 -22.53 -5.78
CA MET A 285 2.75 -21.33 -5.07
C MET A 285 1.79 -20.17 -5.37
N VAL A 286 1.48 -19.91 -6.65
CA VAL A 286 0.56 -18.83 -7.00
C VAL A 286 -0.87 -19.16 -6.58
N CYS A 287 -1.39 -20.37 -6.84
CA CYS A 287 -2.74 -20.75 -6.43
C CYS A 287 -2.93 -20.67 -4.90
N PHE A 288 -1.93 -21.07 -4.13
CA PHE A 288 -1.94 -20.96 -2.67
C PHE A 288 -2.02 -19.49 -2.24
N THR A 289 -1.21 -18.60 -2.83
CA THR A 289 -1.26 -17.18 -2.48
C THR A 289 -2.56 -16.50 -2.92
N GLN A 290 -3.08 -16.83 -4.10
CA GLN A 290 -4.39 -16.32 -4.54
C GLN A 290 -5.52 -16.78 -3.60
N SER A 291 -5.51 -18.05 -3.19
CA SER A 291 -6.50 -18.59 -2.24
C SER A 291 -6.41 -17.91 -0.88
N TRP A 292 -5.18 -17.68 -0.39
CA TRP A 292 -4.94 -16.96 0.85
C TRP A 292 -5.44 -15.50 0.79
N LEU A 293 -5.20 -14.80 -0.32
CA LEU A 293 -5.70 -13.43 -0.54
C LEU A 293 -7.23 -13.39 -0.62
N LEU A 294 -7.85 -14.33 -1.33
CA LEU A 294 -9.31 -14.47 -1.38
C LEU A 294 -9.89 -14.75 0.01
N TRP A 295 -9.28 -15.64 0.79
CA TRP A 295 -9.70 -15.91 2.15
C TRP A 295 -9.64 -14.65 3.03
N LYS A 296 -8.54 -13.88 2.95
CA LYS A 296 -8.42 -12.58 3.63
C LYS A 296 -9.51 -11.60 3.18
N PHE A 297 -9.78 -11.53 1.88
CA PHE A 297 -10.83 -10.70 1.32
C PHE A 297 -12.22 -11.09 1.86
N PHE A 298 -12.59 -12.37 1.83
CA PHE A 298 -13.87 -12.84 2.37
C PHE A 298 -14.00 -12.54 3.86
N ARG A 299 -12.94 -12.77 4.65
CA ARG A 299 -12.91 -12.41 6.08
C ARG A 299 -13.12 -10.91 6.29
N PHE A 300 -12.49 -10.07 5.46
CA PHE A 300 -12.65 -8.63 5.50
C PHE A 300 -14.09 -8.20 5.15
N GLN A 301 -14.64 -8.73 4.05
CA GLN A 301 -16.03 -8.44 3.63
C GLN A 301 -17.04 -8.87 4.69
N LEU A 302 -16.91 -10.09 5.22
CA LEU A 302 -17.78 -10.57 6.29
C LEU A 302 -17.71 -9.69 7.53
N SER A 303 -16.51 -9.26 7.93
CA SER A 303 -16.35 -8.34 9.05
C SER A 303 -17.01 -6.99 8.79
N ARG A 304 -16.85 -6.44 7.57
CA ARG A 304 -17.44 -5.17 7.17
C ARG A 304 -18.97 -5.24 7.14
N THR A 305 -19.54 -6.25 6.49
CA THR A 305 -21.00 -6.44 6.42
C THR A 305 -21.62 -6.67 7.79
N ARG A 306 -20.91 -7.33 8.72
CA ARG A 306 -21.35 -7.45 10.12
C ARG A 306 -21.39 -6.09 10.82
N LYS A 307 -20.34 -5.26 10.67
CA LYS A 307 -20.29 -3.91 11.25
C LYS A 307 -21.41 -3.01 10.72
N MET A 308 -21.60 -2.96 9.40
CA MET A 308 -22.67 -2.16 8.78
C MET A 308 -24.05 -2.60 9.26
N ARG A 309 -24.30 -3.92 9.39
CA ARG A 309 -25.57 -4.43 9.94
C ARG A 309 -25.78 -4.02 11.39
N LEU A 310 -24.74 -4.10 12.24
CA LEU A 310 -24.82 -3.68 13.64
C LEU A 310 -25.10 -2.17 13.76
N GLU A 311 -24.44 -1.34 12.96
CA GLU A 311 -24.67 0.11 12.92
C GLU A 311 -26.08 0.44 12.43
N GLN A 312 -26.59 -0.24 11.40
CA GLN A 312 -27.96 -0.06 10.93
C GLN A 312 -28.99 -0.46 11.99
N VAL A 313 -28.78 -1.57 12.69
CA VAL A 313 -29.65 -2.00 13.80
C VAL A 313 -29.60 -0.98 14.94
N ALA A 314 -28.42 -0.46 15.29
CA ALA A 314 -28.26 0.57 16.31
C ALA A 314 -28.98 1.87 15.92
N ARG A 315 -28.85 2.32 14.66
CA ARG A 315 -29.55 3.50 14.13
C ARG A 315 -31.06 3.32 14.14
N LYS A 316 -31.57 2.16 13.71
CA LYS A 316 -33.01 1.84 13.77
C LYS A 316 -33.53 1.84 15.21
N ARG A 317 -32.79 1.25 16.15
CA ARG A 317 -33.13 1.27 17.59
C ARG A 317 -33.11 2.70 18.17
N ALA A 318 -32.14 3.53 17.80
CA ALA A 318 -32.07 4.92 18.23
C ALA A 318 -33.23 5.76 17.67
N ALA A 319 -33.57 5.59 16.39
CA ALA A 319 -34.71 6.25 15.75
C ALA A 319 -36.04 5.84 16.40
N ALA A 320 -36.23 4.55 16.68
CA ALA A 320 -37.41 4.04 17.39
C ALA A 320 -37.53 4.63 18.80
N LYS A 321 -36.43 4.73 19.56
CA LYS A 321 -36.42 5.40 20.88
C LYS A 321 -36.78 6.88 20.77
N HIS A 322 -36.23 7.61 19.80
CA HIS A 322 -36.57 9.02 19.57
C HIS A 322 -38.05 9.21 19.19
N GLN A 323 -38.60 8.31 18.37
CA GLN A 323 -40.01 8.34 18.00
C GLN A 323 -40.91 8.07 19.21
N MET A 324 -40.59 7.06 20.02
CA MET A 324 -41.32 6.76 21.26
C MET A 324 -41.29 7.93 22.26
N GLN A 325 -40.14 8.60 22.43
CA GLN A 325 -40.04 9.80 23.27
C GLN A 325 -40.84 10.99 22.73
N ARG A 326 -40.90 11.17 21.39
CA ARG A 326 -41.75 12.19 20.77
C ARG A 326 -43.23 11.90 20.99
N THR A 327 -43.67 10.66 20.88
CA THR A 327 -45.06 10.26 21.14
C THR A 327 -45.41 10.50 22.61
N LEU A 328 -44.59 10.04 23.55
CA LEU A 328 -44.79 10.30 24.99
C LEU A 328 -44.86 11.79 25.34
N LYS A 329 -44.03 12.63 24.69
CA LYS A 329 -44.05 14.08 24.90
C LYS A 329 -45.29 14.74 24.28
N ARG A 330 -45.82 14.21 23.18
CA ARG A 330 -47.08 14.67 22.56
C ARG A 330 -48.28 14.30 23.42
N ASP A 331 -48.32 13.08 23.96
CA ASP A 331 -49.41 12.63 24.82
C ASP A 331 -49.40 13.35 26.18
N SER A 332 -48.22 13.69 26.71
CA SER A 332 -48.07 14.52 27.92
C SER A 332 -48.54 15.97 27.72
N VAL A 333 -48.45 16.54 26.52
CA VAL A 333 -48.92 17.91 26.23
C VAL A 333 -50.41 17.93 25.86
N GLY A 334 -50.93 16.85 25.27
CA GLY A 334 -52.34 16.71 24.90
C GLY A 334 -53.30 16.39 26.04
N HIS A 335 -52.81 16.22 27.28
CA HIS A 335 -53.65 15.87 28.45
C HIS A 335 -53.96 17.03 29.40
N HIS A 336 -53.74 18.28 28.97
CA HIS A 336 -54.06 19.49 29.75
C HIS A 336 -55.13 20.40 29.14
N GLU A 337 -55.86 19.97 28.11
CA GLU A 337 -57.05 20.69 27.62
C GLU A 337 -58.25 19.75 27.66
N ASN A 338 -58.98 19.76 28.77
CA ASN A 338 -60.45 19.85 28.76
C ASN A 338 -60.97 19.82 30.20
N GLY A 339 -61.40 20.99 30.67
CA GLY A 339 -62.25 21.12 31.85
C GLY A 339 -61.82 22.23 32.78
N LEU A 340 -62.26 23.48 32.53
CA LEU A 340 -63.04 24.25 33.50
C LEU A 340 -63.56 25.56 32.88
N ILE A 341 -64.88 25.59 32.72
CA ILE A 341 -65.82 26.72 32.83
C ILE A 341 -65.24 28.13 32.67
N LYS A 342 -65.59 28.73 31.54
CA LYS A 342 -65.53 30.17 31.28
C LYS A 342 -66.56 30.87 32.17
N ALA A 343 -66.11 31.57 33.21
CA ALA A 343 -66.89 32.58 33.91
C ALA A 343 -66.15 33.93 33.83
N GLU A 344 -66.93 34.94 33.55
CA GLU A 344 -66.57 36.32 33.20
C GLU A 344 -65.84 37.12 34.29
N ASN A 345 -65.19 38.18 33.79
CA ASN A 345 -64.96 39.49 34.40
C ASN A 345 -63.90 39.65 35.51
N GLY A 346 -63.07 40.68 35.33
CA GLY A 346 -62.52 41.45 36.44
C GLY A 346 -61.00 41.50 36.53
N THR A 347 -60.46 42.58 35.96
CA THR A 347 -59.35 43.39 36.54
C THR A 347 -57.99 42.73 36.79
N SER A 348 -57.02 43.19 36.00
CA SER A 348 -55.60 43.25 36.35
C SER A 348 -55.40 43.77 37.79
N PRO A 349 -54.43 43.20 38.53
CA PRO A 349 -53.41 44.11 39.02
C PRO A 349 -51.98 43.55 38.87
N ARG A 350 -51.16 44.43 38.28
CA ARG A 350 -49.71 44.55 38.47
C ARG A 350 -49.31 44.24 39.93
N LEU A 351 -48.38 43.31 40.16
CA LEU A 351 -47.58 43.30 41.38
C LEU A 351 -46.07 43.28 41.07
N LYS A 352 -45.41 44.30 41.60
CA LYS A 352 -43.97 44.58 41.53
C LYS A 352 -43.17 43.42 42.12
N LYS A 353 -42.14 42.97 41.39
CA LYS A 353 -41.10 42.10 41.94
C LYS A 353 -40.15 42.92 42.81
N ILE A 354 -40.24 42.72 44.12
CA ILE A 354 -39.28 43.21 45.12
C ILE A 354 -38.04 42.29 45.07
N LYS A 355 -36.86 42.92 45.05
CA LYS A 355 -35.55 42.29 45.28
C LYS A 355 -35.29 42.16 46.78
N ALA A 356 -34.75 41.03 47.22
CA ALA A 356 -33.73 40.89 48.29
C ALA A 356 -33.50 39.40 48.64
N PRO A 357 -32.42 39.04 49.35
CA PRO A 357 -31.17 39.76 49.60
C PRO A 357 -30.01 39.27 48.71
#